data_AF-A0A9P0VSL2-F1
#
_entry.id   AF-A0A9P0VSL2-F1
#
_cell.length_a   1.000
_cell.length_b   1.000
_cell.length_c   1.000
_cell.angle_alpha   90.00
_cell.angle_beta   90.00
_cell.angle_gamma   90.00
#
_symmetry.space_group_name_H-M   'P 1'
#
loop_
_entity.id
_entity.type
_entity.pdbx_description
1 polymer ?
#
loop_
_entity_poly.entity_id
_entity_poly.type
_entity_poly.pdbx_seq_one_letter_code
_entity_poly.pdbx_strand_id
1 'polypeptide(L)'
;MGENLISTRVSSSSSMKLVDEAVSSKNPQSSVTCVYQTHIGGYWRHVTVLWSKNVMSHSVTITVDSIESDDHPTCKIDLKPWNFWAKKGYKTFEVDGNQLEAYWDFRSPKFSGSGSPEPSADYYVALVAEEEVVMLLGDHKKKAYKRSKARPALVDAVLFYKKEHVFGKKSFSTRARLDHKMNKECDIVVESSTTGSKDPEMWISIDGIVLVHVKNLQWKFRGNQTVVVNKLPVQVFWDVHDWLFSNNLPGGGGSDHGLFIFKPDGTGTEAETSDVDESSAGGDSSECGSTESRYYSTTQSHSGGSTPFCLFLYAW
;
A
#
# COMPACT_ATOMS: atom_id res chain seq x y z
N MET A 1 -32.83 16.96 -31.82
CA MET A 1 -32.77 15.81 -30.90
C MET A 1 -31.32 15.37 -30.83
N GLY A 2 -30.61 15.81 -29.80
CA GLY A 2 -29.22 15.47 -29.56
C GLY A 2 -29.07 15.21 -28.08
N GLU A 3 -28.82 13.95 -27.73
CA GLU A 3 -28.64 13.49 -26.37
C GLU A 3 -27.23 13.89 -25.89
N ASN A 4 -27.16 14.70 -24.84
CA ASN A 4 -25.90 14.98 -24.15
C ASN A 4 -25.60 13.80 -23.20
N LEU A 5 -24.64 12.96 -23.58
CA LEU A 5 -23.99 12.02 -22.67
C LEU A 5 -23.18 12.80 -21.62
N ILE A 6 -23.59 12.70 -20.37
CA ILE A 6 -22.79 13.13 -19.22
C ILE A 6 -21.70 12.09 -19.01
N SER A 7 -20.47 12.42 -19.43
CA SER A 7 -19.27 11.67 -19.09
C SER A 7 -18.94 11.92 -17.61
N THR A 8 -19.32 11.01 -16.73
CA THR A 8 -18.82 10.95 -15.36
C THR A 8 -17.33 10.60 -15.40
N ARG A 9 -16.48 11.64 -15.36
CA ARG A 9 -15.05 11.50 -15.07
C ARG A 9 -14.90 11.06 -13.61
N VAL A 10 -14.42 9.85 -13.40
CA VAL A 10 -13.88 9.43 -12.11
C VAL A 10 -12.64 10.28 -11.86
N SER A 11 -12.71 11.19 -10.90
CA SER A 11 -11.59 12.03 -10.50
C SER A 11 -10.55 11.17 -9.79
N SER A 12 -9.49 10.77 -10.50
CA SER A 12 -8.25 10.26 -9.88
C SER A 12 -7.65 11.36 -9.01
N SER A 13 -7.29 11.06 -7.75
CA SER A 13 -6.57 11.99 -6.88
C SER A 13 -5.29 12.54 -7.56
N SER A 14 -5.04 13.84 -7.43
CA SER A 14 -3.88 14.53 -8.02
C SER A 14 -2.54 13.91 -7.56
N SER A 15 -2.50 13.42 -6.32
CA SER A 15 -1.37 12.69 -5.74
C SER A 15 -1.04 11.41 -6.54
N MET A 16 -2.04 10.74 -7.12
CA MET A 16 -1.81 9.57 -7.98
C MET A 16 -1.20 9.95 -9.33
N LYS A 17 -1.54 11.12 -9.89
CA LYS A 17 -0.99 11.60 -11.16
C LYS A 17 0.49 11.97 -11.04
N LEU A 18 0.88 12.62 -9.94
CA LEU A 18 2.29 12.96 -9.68
C LEU A 18 3.16 11.72 -9.48
N VAL A 19 2.60 10.64 -8.92
CA VAL A 19 3.30 9.35 -8.79
C VAL A 19 3.47 8.66 -10.14
N ASP A 20 2.47 8.71 -11.03
CA ASP A 20 2.59 8.13 -12.38
C ASP A 20 3.59 8.88 -13.26
N GLU A 21 3.65 10.22 -13.18
CA GLU A 21 4.63 11.01 -13.94
C GLU A 21 6.08 10.75 -13.48
N ALA A 22 6.30 10.49 -12.19
CA ALA A 22 7.64 10.15 -11.68
C ALA A 22 8.15 8.78 -12.17
N VAL A 23 7.25 7.89 -12.60
CA VAL A 23 7.58 6.51 -13.05
C VAL A 23 7.82 6.43 -14.57
N SER A 24 7.45 7.46 -15.35
CA SER A 24 7.62 7.51 -16.83
C SER A 24 9.08 7.62 -17.34
N SER A 25 10.08 7.39 -16.50
CA SER A 25 11.49 7.45 -16.92
C SER A 25 11.94 6.15 -17.58
N LYS A 26 12.71 6.24 -18.68
CA LYS A 26 13.23 5.12 -19.48
C LYS A 26 14.21 4.16 -18.78
N ASN A 27 14.35 4.23 -17.45
CA ASN A 27 15.20 3.33 -16.66
C ASN A 27 14.34 2.53 -15.69
N PRO A 28 14.58 1.22 -15.51
CA PRO A 28 13.88 0.45 -14.47
C PRO A 28 14.21 1.05 -13.10
N GLN A 29 13.20 1.64 -12.47
CA GLN A 29 13.30 2.23 -11.13
C GLN A 29 12.38 1.45 -10.19
N SER A 30 12.96 0.75 -9.21
CA SER A 30 12.16 0.13 -8.16
C SER A 30 11.65 1.21 -7.23
N SER A 31 10.34 1.19 -6.95
CA SER A 31 9.71 2.15 -6.06
C SER A 31 8.70 1.47 -5.14
N VAL A 32 8.54 2.03 -3.94
CA VAL A 32 7.54 1.64 -2.95
C VAL A 32 6.86 2.91 -2.47
N THR A 33 5.57 3.03 -2.70
CA THR A 33 4.73 4.12 -2.23
C THR A 33 3.86 3.62 -1.09
N CYS A 34 3.95 4.25 0.08
CA CYS A 34 3.11 3.97 1.23
C CYS A 34 2.29 5.22 1.55
N VAL A 35 0.97 5.09 1.69
CA VAL A 35 0.11 6.20 2.10
C VAL A 35 -0.41 5.95 3.49
N TYR A 36 -0.06 6.86 4.40
CA TYR A 36 -0.48 6.86 5.78
C TYR A 36 -1.56 7.90 6.00
N GLN A 37 -2.52 7.63 6.86
CA GLN A 37 -3.42 8.64 7.40
C GLN A 37 -2.99 8.96 8.83
N THR A 38 -2.82 10.25 9.13
CA THR A 38 -2.44 10.71 10.46
C THR A 38 -3.08 12.08 10.77
N HIS A 39 -3.07 12.46 12.04
CA HIS A 39 -3.66 13.70 12.53
C HIS A 39 -2.60 14.80 12.61
N ILE A 40 -2.80 15.89 11.86
CA ILE A 40 -1.86 17.03 11.76
C ILE A 40 -2.68 18.32 11.74
N GLY A 41 -2.39 19.28 12.62
CA GLY A 41 -3.04 20.60 12.58
C GLY A 41 -4.55 20.55 12.85
N GLY A 42 -5.04 19.57 13.60
CA GLY A 42 -6.47 19.37 13.86
C GLY A 42 -7.23 18.59 12.78
N TYR A 43 -6.55 18.10 11.74
CA TYR A 43 -7.18 17.41 10.62
C TYR A 43 -6.56 16.05 10.31
N TRP A 44 -7.37 15.14 9.78
CA TRP A 44 -6.89 13.89 9.19
C TRP A 44 -6.30 14.18 7.81
N ARG A 45 -4.99 13.95 7.66
CA ARG A 45 -4.26 14.15 6.41
C ARG A 45 -3.62 12.85 5.94
N HIS A 46 -3.48 12.73 4.63
CA HIS A 46 -2.66 11.69 4.05
C HIS A 46 -1.20 12.14 3.97
N VAL A 47 -0.31 11.25 4.37
CA VAL A 47 1.14 11.37 4.24
C VAL A 47 1.61 10.27 3.31
N THR A 48 2.04 10.67 2.12
CA THR A 48 2.61 9.76 1.12
C THR A 48 4.11 9.66 1.31
N VAL A 49 4.61 8.44 1.47
CA VAL A 49 6.04 8.12 1.57
C VAL A 49 6.44 7.32 0.34
N LEU A 50 7.25 7.93 -0.52
CA LEU A 50 7.79 7.31 -1.72
C LEU A 50 9.25 6.95 -1.51
N TRP A 51 9.53 5.66 -1.41
CA TRP A 51 10.87 5.10 -1.50
C TRP A 51 11.19 4.84 -2.96
N SER A 52 12.32 5.37 -3.43
CA SER A 52 12.76 5.16 -4.81
C SER A 52 14.21 4.70 -4.83
N LYS A 53 14.50 3.79 -5.75
CA LYS A 53 15.86 3.33 -6.04
C LYS A 53 16.13 3.42 -7.53
N ASN A 54 17.23 4.06 -7.85
CA ASN A 54 17.83 4.02 -9.17
C ASN A 54 19.27 3.47 -9.07
N VAL A 55 19.94 3.32 -10.21
CA VAL A 55 21.31 2.78 -10.29
C VAL A 55 22.30 3.54 -9.38
N MET A 56 22.06 4.82 -9.13
CA MET A 56 23.03 5.71 -8.48
C MET A 56 22.68 6.08 -7.04
N SER A 57 21.45 5.84 -6.57
CA SER A 57 20.97 6.35 -5.29
C SER A 57 19.68 5.70 -4.82
N HIS A 58 19.48 5.74 -3.50
CA HIS A 58 18.16 5.60 -2.90
C HIS A 58 17.65 7.00 -2.54
N SER A 59 16.35 7.18 -2.51
CA SER A 59 15.74 8.39 -1.97
C SER A 59 14.44 8.04 -1.27
N VAL A 60 14.07 8.88 -0.31
CA VAL A 60 12.74 8.88 0.28
C VAL A 60 12.15 10.27 0.12
N THR A 61 10.90 10.32 -0.32
CA THR A 61 10.13 11.56 -0.42
C THR A 61 8.90 11.44 0.45
N ILE A 62 8.72 12.40 1.35
CA ILE A 62 7.53 12.53 2.18
C ILE A 62 6.71 13.67 1.60
N THR A 63 5.45 13.40 1.28
CA THR A 63 4.50 14.38 0.76
C THR A 63 3.30 14.39 1.69
N VAL A 64 2.84 15.58 2.06
CA VAL A 64 1.66 15.73 2.92
C VAL A 64 0.58 16.45 2.12
N ASP A 65 -0.62 15.88 2.08
CA ASP A 65 -1.75 16.50 1.38
C ASP A 65 -2.19 17.77 2.12
N SER A 66 -2.35 18.87 1.37
CA SER A 66 -2.96 20.12 1.86
C SER A 66 -4.49 20.01 1.80
N ILE A 67 -5.16 20.70 2.72
CA ILE A 67 -6.62 20.83 2.73
C ILE A 67 -7.05 22.12 2.02
N GLU A 68 -6.18 23.13 2.01
CA GLU A 68 -6.51 24.49 1.54
C GLU A 68 -6.09 24.73 0.09
N SER A 69 -5.11 23.99 -0.42
CA SER A 69 -4.61 24.13 -1.78
C SER A 69 -4.32 22.79 -2.44
N ASP A 70 -4.17 22.82 -3.77
CA ASP A 70 -3.64 21.68 -4.54
C ASP A 70 -2.10 21.58 -4.40
N ASP A 71 -1.46 22.32 -3.49
CA ASP A 71 -0.04 22.17 -3.21
C ASP A 71 0.19 20.95 -2.32
N HIS A 72 1.30 20.27 -2.58
CA HIS A 72 1.66 19.05 -1.86
C HIS A 72 3.07 19.24 -1.30
N PRO A 73 3.24 19.88 -0.13
CA PRO A 73 4.56 20.13 0.43
C PRO A 73 5.37 18.84 0.55
N THR A 74 6.60 18.89 0.04
CA THR A 74 7.47 17.70 -0.05
C THR A 74 8.78 17.85 0.73
N CYS A 75 9.14 16.79 1.44
CA CYS A 75 10.44 16.58 2.04
C CYS A 75 11.15 15.40 1.35
N LYS A 76 12.02 15.72 0.40
CA LYS A 76 12.88 14.73 -0.28
C LYS A 76 14.24 14.60 0.41
N ILE A 77 14.65 13.36 0.64
CA ILE A 77 15.94 12.97 1.25
C ILE A 77 16.65 12.05 0.26
N ASP A 78 17.77 12.52 -0.29
CA ASP A 78 18.60 11.76 -1.23
C ASP A 78 19.75 11.04 -0.50
N LEU A 79 19.77 9.71 -0.61
CA LEU A 79 20.78 8.82 -0.05
C LEU A 79 21.79 8.46 -1.15
N LYS A 80 22.70 9.38 -1.43
CA LYS A 80 23.80 9.17 -2.37
C LYS A 80 24.97 8.42 -1.70
N PRO A 81 25.60 7.44 -2.37
CA PRO A 81 26.71 6.67 -1.80
C PRO A 81 27.86 7.54 -1.28
N TRP A 82 28.14 8.65 -1.95
CA TRP A 82 29.22 9.58 -1.63
C TRP A 82 28.86 10.69 -0.64
N ASN A 83 27.57 10.87 -0.30
CA ASN A 83 27.13 11.94 0.60
C ASN A 83 26.76 11.41 1.98
N PHE A 84 27.77 11.07 2.78
CA PHE A 84 27.58 10.47 4.10
C PHE A 84 26.89 11.40 5.11
N TRP A 85 26.98 12.72 4.92
CA TRP A 85 26.40 13.72 5.83
C TRP A 85 24.87 13.79 5.72
N ALA A 86 24.31 13.55 4.54
CA ALA A 86 22.86 13.59 4.32
C ALA A 86 22.13 12.38 4.93
N LYS A 87 22.85 11.34 5.36
CA LYS A 87 22.27 10.10 5.90
C LYS A 87 21.60 10.30 7.27
N LYS A 88 21.86 11.38 7.98
CA LYS A 88 21.17 11.69 9.24
C LYS A 88 20.91 13.19 9.32
N GLY A 89 19.67 13.58 9.61
CA GLY A 89 19.33 14.98 9.62
C GLY A 89 17.91 15.23 10.08
N TYR A 90 17.51 16.48 9.91
CA TYR A 90 16.12 16.89 9.99
C TYR A 90 15.87 17.99 8.94
N LYS A 91 14.61 18.16 8.56
CA LYS A 91 14.16 19.21 7.64
C LYS A 91 12.79 19.68 8.10
N THR A 92 12.61 20.99 8.14
CA THR A 92 11.36 21.64 8.49
C THR A 92 10.66 22.10 7.20
N PHE A 93 9.35 21.98 7.17
CA PHE A 93 8.49 22.49 6.09
C PHE A 93 7.11 22.82 6.67
N GLU A 94 6.29 23.53 5.92
CA GLU A 94 4.97 23.98 6.37
C GLU A 94 3.86 23.36 5.52
N VAL A 95 2.72 23.04 6.16
CA VAL A 95 1.51 22.55 5.50
C VAL A 95 0.30 23.26 6.13
N ASP A 96 -0.41 24.08 5.35
CA ASP A 96 -1.58 24.86 5.79
C ASP A 96 -1.28 25.65 7.09
N GLY A 97 -0.19 26.41 7.12
CA GLY A 97 0.22 27.19 8.31
C GLY A 97 0.77 26.36 9.48
N ASN A 98 0.81 25.03 9.38
CA ASN A 98 1.35 24.15 10.42
C ASN A 98 2.82 23.83 10.12
N GLN A 99 3.71 24.04 11.09
CA GLN A 99 5.12 23.67 10.97
C GLN A 99 5.31 22.17 11.22
N LEU A 100 5.87 21.47 10.24
CA LEU A 100 6.22 20.05 10.31
C LEU A 100 7.74 19.88 10.32
N GLU A 101 8.21 18.87 11.05
CA GLU A 101 9.62 18.50 11.12
C GLU A 101 9.81 17.03 10.77
N ALA A 102 10.50 16.76 9.68
CA ALA A 102 10.94 15.42 9.30
C ALA A 102 12.33 15.15 9.88
N TYR A 103 12.48 14.08 10.65
CA TYR A 103 13.75 13.58 11.19
C TYR A 103 14.10 12.23 10.57
N TRP A 104 15.38 11.98 10.30
CA TRP A 104 15.80 10.69 9.76
C TRP A 104 17.19 10.25 10.22
N ASP A 105 17.41 8.93 10.22
CA ASP A 105 18.71 8.30 10.37
C ASP A 105 18.80 7.05 9.48
N PHE A 106 19.58 7.18 8.43
CA PHE A 106 19.95 6.19 7.41
C PHE A 106 21.46 5.94 7.41
N ARG A 107 22.13 6.00 8.56
CA ARG A 107 23.59 5.74 8.62
C ARG A 107 23.94 4.29 8.32
N SER A 108 23.08 3.34 8.67
CA SER A 108 23.30 1.90 8.51
C SER A 108 22.07 1.11 8.06
N PRO A 109 21.25 1.59 7.09
CA PRO A 109 20.03 0.91 6.69
C PRO A 109 20.35 -0.45 6.08
N LYS A 110 19.59 -1.47 6.48
CA LYS A 110 19.59 -2.77 5.84
C LYS A 110 18.49 -2.81 4.79
N PHE A 111 18.74 -3.46 3.67
CA PHE A 111 17.76 -3.65 2.59
C PHE A 111 17.57 -5.16 2.36
N SER A 112 16.33 -5.59 2.10
CA SER A 112 15.97 -7.00 1.89
C SER A 112 16.28 -7.49 0.47
N GLY A 113 17.49 -7.24 -0.02
CA GLY A 113 17.96 -7.64 -1.35
C GLY A 113 18.55 -6.49 -2.17
N SER A 114 19.18 -6.83 -3.30
CA SER A 114 19.88 -5.85 -4.14
C SER A 114 18.96 -4.85 -4.86
N GLY A 115 17.67 -5.13 -4.96
CA GLY A 115 16.67 -4.32 -5.66
C GLY A 115 15.69 -3.53 -4.76
N SER A 116 15.58 -3.82 -3.46
CA SER A 116 14.57 -3.18 -2.60
C SER A 116 14.84 -1.67 -2.44
N PRO A 117 13.87 -0.79 -2.70
CA PRO A 117 13.99 0.65 -2.44
C PRO A 117 13.71 1.01 -0.97
N GLU A 118 12.88 0.24 -0.29
CA GLU A 118 12.54 0.42 1.12
C GLU A 118 13.55 -0.34 2.02
N PRO A 119 14.11 0.29 3.07
CA PRO A 119 14.94 -0.40 4.05
C PRO A 119 14.13 -1.38 4.91
N SER A 120 14.73 -2.50 5.29
CA SER A 120 14.13 -3.52 6.15
C SER A 120 14.46 -3.35 7.64
N ALA A 121 15.59 -2.71 7.99
CA ALA A 121 16.02 -2.54 9.38
C ALA A 121 17.11 -1.45 9.53
N ASP A 122 17.47 -1.14 10.77
CA ASP A 122 18.52 -0.21 11.21
C ASP A 122 18.33 1.25 10.73
N TYR A 123 17.07 1.72 10.68
CA TYR A 123 16.75 3.08 10.25
C TYR A 123 15.57 3.68 11.02
N TYR A 124 15.39 4.99 10.90
CA TYR A 124 14.09 5.62 11.18
C TYR A 124 13.83 6.82 10.28
N VAL A 125 12.54 7.09 10.06
CA VAL A 125 12.01 8.35 9.55
C VAL A 125 10.86 8.75 10.48
N ALA A 126 10.90 9.94 11.03
CA ALA A 126 9.87 10.45 11.93
C ALA A 126 9.34 11.77 11.37
N LEU A 127 8.02 11.91 11.31
CA LEU A 127 7.35 13.18 11.03
C LEU A 127 6.79 13.70 12.36
N VAL A 128 7.05 14.97 12.65
CA VAL A 128 6.65 15.64 13.89
C VAL A 128 5.80 16.84 13.56
N ALA A 129 4.69 17.00 14.28
CA ALA A 129 3.84 18.18 14.27
C ALA A 129 3.41 18.46 15.72
N GLU A 130 3.35 19.73 16.13
CA GLU A 130 2.87 20.13 17.47
C GLU A 130 3.53 19.36 18.64
N GLU A 131 4.86 19.14 18.56
CA GLU A 131 5.63 18.37 19.55
C GLU A 131 5.20 16.89 19.71
N GLU A 132 4.41 16.37 18.76
CA GLU A 132 4.02 14.97 18.65
C GLU A 132 4.67 14.30 17.43
N VAL A 133 5.14 13.05 17.60
CA VAL A 133 5.56 12.20 16.49
C VAL A 133 4.30 11.59 15.85
N VAL A 134 3.82 12.24 14.79
CA VAL A 134 2.59 11.89 14.07
C VAL A 134 2.76 10.70 13.12
N MET A 135 3.98 10.40 12.69
CA MET A 135 4.29 9.20 11.90
C MET A 135 5.73 8.75 12.16
N LEU A 136 5.94 7.44 12.35
CA LEU A 136 7.25 6.87 12.62
C LEU A 136 7.47 5.57 11.84
N LEU A 137 8.47 5.57 10.96
CA LEU A 137 8.92 4.42 10.18
C LEU A 137 10.25 3.90 10.71
N GLY A 138 10.49 2.59 10.54
CA GLY A 138 11.71 1.91 10.94
C GLY A 138 11.73 1.40 12.39
N ASP A 139 12.82 0.73 12.74
CA ASP A 139 13.01 0.00 14.00
C ASP A 139 13.73 0.83 15.08
N HIS A 140 14.42 1.91 14.71
CA HIS A 140 15.13 2.80 15.62
C HIS A 140 14.23 3.79 16.39
N LYS A 141 13.05 3.35 16.84
CA LYS A 141 12.03 4.20 17.49
C LYS A 141 12.58 5.02 18.66
N LYS A 142 13.33 4.39 19.58
CA LYS A 142 13.93 5.08 20.74
C LYS A 142 14.89 6.22 20.33
N LYS A 143 15.63 6.04 19.22
CA LYS A 143 16.54 7.08 18.70
C LYS A 143 15.76 8.24 18.09
N ALA A 144 14.63 7.96 17.43
CA ALA A 144 13.75 8.97 16.88
C ALA A 144 13.20 9.89 17.98
N TYR A 145 12.55 9.32 19.02
CA TYR A 145 12.01 10.09 20.14
C TYR A 145 13.07 10.88 20.90
N LYS A 146 14.25 10.28 21.14
CA LYS A 146 15.36 11.00 21.78
C LYS A 146 15.86 12.18 20.94
N ARG A 147 15.79 12.08 19.60
CA ARG A 147 16.29 13.11 18.68
C ARG A 147 15.30 14.25 18.51
N SER A 148 14.02 13.94 18.31
CA SER A 148 12.96 14.94 18.12
C SER A 148 12.57 15.63 19.42
N LYS A 149 12.75 14.96 20.57
CA LYS A 149 12.22 15.39 21.89
C LYS A 149 10.69 15.51 21.92
N ALA A 150 10.02 15.00 20.90
CA ALA A 150 8.57 14.96 20.78
C ALA A 150 8.01 13.73 21.50
N ARG A 151 6.77 13.82 21.96
CA ARG A 151 6.03 12.68 22.53
C ARG A 151 5.37 11.85 21.43
N PRO A 152 4.98 10.59 21.68
CA PRO A 152 4.10 9.87 20.77
C PRO A 152 2.77 10.61 20.57
N ALA A 153 2.22 10.57 19.36
CA ALA A 153 0.87 11.05 19.09
C ALA A 153 -0.17 10.20 19.85
N LEU A 154 -1.34 10.78 20.11
CA LEU A 154 -2.45 10.06 20.75
C LEU A 154 -3.03 8.97 19.86
N VAL A 155 -2.94 9.15 18.54
CA VAL A 155 -3.40 8.19 17.54
C VAL A 155 -2.24 7.88 16.60
N ASP A 156 -1.96 6.59 16.43
CA ASP A 156 -0.91 6.13 15.52
C ASP A 156 -1.30 6.38 14.05
N ALA A 157 -0.30 6.69 13.22
CA ALA A 157 -0.49 6.72 11.78
C ALA A 157 -0.94 5.35 11.24
N VAL A 158 -2.00 5.35 10.44
CA VAL A 158 -2.56 4.14 9.83
C VAL A 158 -2.09 4.03 8.39
N LEU A 159 -1.51 2.89 8.01
CA LEU A 159 -1.19 2.61 6.61
C LEU A 159 -2.46 2.22 5.83
N PHE A 160 -2.87 3.05 4.87
CA PHE A 160 -4.04 2.82 4.02
C PHE A 160 -3.73 1.96 2.81
N TYR A 161 -2.66 2.24 2.10
CA TYR A 161 -2.23 1.37 1.01
C TYR A 161 -0.73 1.42 0.79
N LYS A 162 -0.24 0.34 0.18
CA LYS A 162 1.13 0.17 -0.29
C LYS A 162 1.10 -0.15 -1.78
N LYS A 163 1.86 0.57 -2.59
CA LYS A 163 2.04 0.32 -4.03
C LYS A 163 3.52 0.07 -4.31
N GLU A 164 3.86 -1.07 -4.88
CA GLU A 164 5.24 -1.46 -5.17
C GLU A 164 5.46 -1.75 -6.65
N HIS A 165 6.60 -1.31 -7.17
CA HIS A 165 7.11 -1.65 -8.48
C HIS A 165 8.35 -2.54 -8.32
N VAL A 166 8.19 -3.83 -8.56
CA VAL A 166 9.22 -4.85 -8.39
C VAL A 166 9.61 -5.41 -9.75
N PHE A 167 10.92 -5.50 -10.00
CA PHE A 167 11.46 -5.96 -11.28
C PHE A 167 12.06 -7.35 -11.10
N GLY A 168 11.70 -8.27 -12.00
CA GLY A 168 12.07 -9.68 -11.90
C GLY A 168 11.80 -10.43 -13.20
N LYS A 169 12.44 -11.59 -13.38
CA LYS A 169 12.20 -12.38 -14.61
C LYS A 169 11.02 -13.33 -14.48
N LYS A 170 10.94 -14.03 -13.34
CA LYS A 170 9.99 -15.12 -13.09
C LYS A 170 9.52 -15.19 -11.64
N SER A 171 10.07 -14.34 -10.77
CA SER A 171 9.85 -14.36 -9.33
C SER A 171 9.93 -12.91 -8.83
N PHE A 172 8.90 -12.51 -8.11
CA PHE A 172 8.68 -11.16 -7.62
C PHE A 172 8.30 -11.25 -6.15
N SER A 173 9.09 -10.64 -5.27
CA SER A 173 8.90 -10.70 -3.83
C SER A 173 8.52 -9.34 -3.26
N THR A 174 7.59 -9.33 -2.31
CA THR A 174 7.17 -8.15 -1.56
C THR A 174 6.83 -8.53 -0.11
N ARG A 175 6.78 -7.55 0.78
CA ARG A 175 6.43 -7.74 2.19
C ARG A 175 5.31 -6.81 2.61
N ALA A 176 4.29 -7.36 3.24
CA ALA A 176 3.15 -6.60 3.72
C ALA A 176 2.54 -7.22 4.98
N ARG A 177 1.86 -6.37 5.75
CA ARG A 177 1.07 -6.80 6.92
C ARG A 177 -0.32 -7.15 6.45
N LEU A 178 -0.56 -8.44 6.32
CA LEU A 178 -1.89 -8.97 5.97
C LEU A 178 -2.75 -9.22 7.23
N ASP A 179 -2.14 -9.17 8.42
CA ASP A 179 -2.81 -9.30 9.71
C ASP A 179 -2.54 -8.06 10.56
N HIS A 180 -3.60 -7.31 10.87
CA HIS A 180 -3.53 -6.12 11.72
C HIS A 180 -3.24 -6.46 13.19
N LYS A 181 -3.65 -7.65 13.66
CA LYS A 181 -3.51 -8.08 15.06
C LYS A 181 -2.08 -8.55 15.37
N MET A 182 -1.48 -9.36 14.49
CA MET A 182 -0.14 -9.94 14.75
C MET A 182 1.04 -8.98 14.50
N ASN A 183 0.81 -7.81 13.88
CA ASN A 183 1.84 -6.81 13.56
C ASN A 183 3.13 -7.41 12.94
N LYS A 184 2.96 -8.51 12.20
CA LYS A 184 4.04 -9.25 11.54
C LYS A 184 3.87 -9.08 10.04
N GLU A 185 4.97 -8.75 9.38
CA GLU A 185 5.02 -8.73 7.92
C GLU A 185 5.14 -10.16 7.38
N CYS A 186 4.30 -10.47 6.39
CA CYS A 186 4.38 -11.71 5.63
C CYS A 186 5.24 -11.50 4.38
N ASP A 187 5.99 -12.52 3.99
CA ASP A 187 6.71 -12.56 2.73
C ASP A 187 5.77 -13.08 1.63
N ILE A 188 5.53 -12.27 0.60
CA ILE A 188 4.66 -12.62 -0.53
C ILE A 188 5.55 -12.77 -1.75
N VAL A 189 5.47 -13.93 -2.40
CA VAL A 189 6.25 -14.22 -3.60
C VAL A 189 5.29 -14.62 -4.72
N VAL A 190 5.35 -13.90 -5.82
CA VAL A 190 4.66 -14.24 -7.06
C VAL A 190 5.67 -14.86 -8.02
N GLU A 191 5.37 -16.04 -8.52
CA GLU A 191 6.22 -16.72 -9.48
C GLU A 191 5.43 -17.11 -10.73
N SER A 192 6.14 -17.16 -11.85
CA SER A 192 5.55 -17.42 -13.15
C SER A 192 6.39 -18.36 -13.99
N SER A 193 5.72 -19.26 -14.71
CA SER A 193 6.29 -20.09 -15.75
C SER A 193 5.55 -19.84 -17.06
N THR A 194 5.88 -18.74 -17.73
CA THR A 194 5.26 -18.32 -19.00
C THR A 194 6.08 -18.72 -20.23
N THR A 195 7.35 -19.11 -20.05
CA THR A 195 8.28 -19.45 -21.13
C THR A 195 8.48 -20.97 -21.22
N GLY A 196 8.21 -21.59 -22.38
CA GLY A 196 8.53 -22.99 -22.64
C GLY A 196 7.46 -23.71 -23.46
N SER A 197 7.55 -25.04 -23.55
CA SER A 197 6.57 -25.89 -24.25
C SER A 197 5.34 -26.24 -23.41
N LYS A 198 5.32 -25.87 -22.13
CA LYS A 198 4.19 -26.08 -21.22
C LYS A 198 3.23 -24.90 -21.27
N ASP A 199 1.96 -25.15 -20.97
CA ASP A 199 0.97 -24.09 -20.77
C ASP A 199 1.46 -23.09 -19.71
N PRO A 200 1.31 -21.78 -19.94
CA PRO A 200 1.67 -20.76 -18.96
C PRO A 200 0.96 -20.97 -17.62
N GLU A 201 1.72 -20.87 -16.52
CA GLU A 201 1.18 -20.96 -15.15
C GLU A 201 1.79 -19.88 -14.26
N MET A 202 1.10 -19.54 -13.17
CA MET A 202 1.64 -18.71 -12.09
C MET A 202 1.18 -19.21 -10.73
N TRP A 203 1.91 -18.86 -9.68
CA TRP A 203 1.51 -19.12 -8.31
C TRP A 203 1.94 -18.00 -7.36
N ILE A 204 1.22 -17.90 -6.25
CA ILE A 204 1.44 -16.91 -5.20
C ILE A 204 1.66 -17.65 -3.89
N SER A 205 2.82 -17.40 -3.30
CA SER A 205 3.28 -17.96 -2.05
C SER A 205 3.24 -16.89 -0.96
N ILE A 206 2.72 -17.22 0.22
CA ILE A 206 2.75 -16.34 1.39
C ILE A 206 3.44 -17.10 2.53
N ASP A 207 4.51 -16.51 3.08
CA ASP A 207 5.40 -17.13 4.07
C ASP A 207 5.89 -18.53 3.63
N GLY A 208 6.15 -18.69 2.34
CA GLY A 208 6.61 -19.95 1.71
C GLY A 208 5.51 -20.97 1.41
N ILE A 209 4.25 -20.69 1.73
CA ILE A 209 3.11 -21.57 1.45
C ILE A 209 2.41 -21.11 0.17
N VAL A 210 2.28 -21.98 -0.83
CA VAL A 210 1.53 -21.68 -2.06
C VAL A 210 0.03 -21.66 -1.76
N LEU A 211 -0.60 -20.50 -1.90
CA LEU A 211 -2.02 -20.30 -1.62
C LEU A 211 -2.87 -20.10 -2.88
N VAL A 212 -2.25 -19.60 -3.96
CA VAL A 212 -2.89 -19.46 -5.28
C VAL A 212 -2.01 -20.18 -6.30
N HIS A 213 -2.58 -21.06 -7.11
CA HIS A 213 -1.92 -21.67 -8.26
C HIS A 213 -2.86 -21.64 -9.46
N VAL A 214 -2.50 -20.84 -10.47
CA VAL A 214 -3.30 -20.65 -11.67
C VAL A 214 -2.62 -21.36 -12.83
N LYS A 215 -3.23 -22.47 -13.25
CA LYS A 215 -2.85 -23.20 -14.47
C LYS A 215 -3.59 -22.67 -15.69
N ASN A 216 -3.01 -22.88 -16.87
CA ASN A 216 -3.57 -22.42 -18.15
C ASN A 216 -3.86 -20.91 -18.11
N LEU A 217 -2.85 -20.13 -17.72
CA LEU A 217 -2.94 -18.70 -17.46
C LEU A 217 -3.41 -17.91 -18.69
N GLN A 218 -3.21 -18.42 -19.90
CA GLN A 218 -3.75 -17.83 -21.14
C GLN A 218 -5.27 -17.71 -21.16
N TRP A 219 -5.98 -18.48 -20.34
CA TRP A 219 -7.44 -18.41 -20.19
C TRP A 219 -7.87 -17.73 -18.88
N LYS A 220 -6.93 -17.51 -17.95
CA LYS A 220 -7.18 -17.03 -16.58
C LYS A 220 -6.26 -15.88 -16.19
N PHE A 221 -5.81 -15.10 -17.17
CA PHE A 221 -4.85 -14.00 -16.99
C PHE A 221 -5.43 -12.83 -16.20
N ARG A 222 -6.77 -12.78 -16.02
CA ARG A 222 -7.45 -11.89 -15.07
C ARG A 222 -8.33 -12.73 -14.16
N GLY A 223 -8.26 -12.49 -12.87
CA GLY A 223 -9.06 -13.23 -11.91
C GLY A 223 -8.83 -12.81 -10.47
N ASN A 224 -9.52 -13.50 -9.56
CA ASN A 224 -9.41 -13.28 -8.13
C ASN A 224 -9.66 -14.57 -7.35
N GLN A 225 -9.11 -14.64 -6.14
CA GLN A 225 -9.30 -15.75 -5.21
C GLN A 225 -9.16 -15.23 -3.78
N THR A 226 -10.03 -15.67 -2.88
CA THR A 226 -9.85 -15.43 -1.44
C THR A 226 -9.06 -16.58 -0.83
N VAL A 227 -7.99 -16.25 -0.11
CA VAL A 227 -7.14 -17.20 0.60
C VAL A 227 -7.17 -16.88 2.09
N VAL A 228 -6.81 -17.84 2.94
CA VAL A 228 -6.74 -17.63 4.40
C VAL A 228 -5.27 -17.53 4.81
N VAL A 229 -4.88 -16.39 5.38
CA VAL A 229 -3.54 -16.13 5.92
C VAL A 229 -3.70 -15.85 7.40
N ASN A 230 -3.04 -16.62 8.28
CA ASN A 230 -3.15 -16.47 9.73
C ASN A 230 -4.61 -16.42 10.24
N LYS A 231 -5.48 -17.27 9.69
CA LYS A 231 -6.93 -17.32 9.98
C LYS A 231 -7.75 -16.10 9.53
N LEU A 232 -7.15 -15.14 8.83
CA LEU A 232 -7.84 -14.01 8.24
C LEU A 232 -8.02 -14.21 6.74
N PRO A 233 -9.19 -13.85 6.17
CA PRO A 233 -9.38 -13.87 4.73
C PRO A 233 -8.56 -12.75 4.08
N VAL A 234 -7.92 -13.06 2.97
CA VAL A 234 -7.22 -12.10 2.11
C VAL A 234 -7.72 -12.33 0.69
N GLN A 235 -8.36 -11.31 0.13
CA GLN A 235 -8.77 -11.32 -1.27
C GLN A 235 -7.59 -10.95 -2.15
N VAL A 236 -7.25 -11.84 -3.08
CA VAL A 236 -6.16 -11.66 -4.04
C VAL A 236 -6.76 -11.47 -5.42
N PHE A 237 -6.35 -10.42 -6.11
CA PHE A 237 -6.70 -10.16 -7.51
C PHE A 237 -5.43 -10.18 -8.35
N TRP A 238 -5.56 -10.58 -9.61
CA TRP A 238 -4.47 -10.53 -10.57
C TRP A 238 -4.95 -10.08 -11.95
N ASP A 239 -4.09 -9.32 -12.62
CA ASP A 239 -4.12 -9.04 -14.05
C ASP A 239 -2.70 -9.22 -14.60
N VAL A 240 -2.48 -10.28 -15.36
CA VAL A 240 -1.19 -10.65 -15.95
C VAL A 240 -1.28 -10.73 -17.46
N HIS A 241 -2.24 -10.00 -18.06
CA HIS A 241 -2.41 -9.94 -19.50
C HIS A 241 -1.10 -9.54 -20.21
N ASP A 242 -0.43 -8.52 -19.71
CA ASP A 242 0.74 -7.95 -20.39
C ASP A 242 1.94 -8.90 -20.35
N TRP A 243 2.06 -9.73 -19.31
CA TRP A 243 3.07 -10.82 -19.24
C TRP A 243 2.94 -11.83 -20.38
N LEU A 244 1.73 -12.07 -20.88
CA LEU A 244 1.45 -13.12 -21.87
C LEU A 244 1.40 -12.59 -23.30
N PHE A 245 0.87 -11.38 -23.49
CA PHE A 245 0.47 -10.91 -24.82
C PHE A 245 1.29 -9.72 -25.35
N SER A 246 2.02 -8.99 -24.50
CA SER A 246 2.75 -7.79 -24.93
C SER A 246 4.07 -8.06 -25.67
N ASN A 247 4.68 -9.24 -25.49
CA ASN A 247 5.95 -9.62 -26.13
C ASN A 247 5.91 -9.76 -27.67
N ASN A 248 4.74 -9.61 -28.30
CA ASN A 248 4.54 -9.91 -29.73
C ASN A 248 4.41 -8.69 -30.64
N LEU A 249 4.57 -7.45 -30.14
CA LEU A 249 4.51 -6.26 -31.01
C LEU A 249 5.91 -5.71 -31.38
N PRO A 250 6.21 -5.54 -32.68
CA PRO A 250 7.43 -4.86 -33.13
C PRO A 250 7.32 -3.38 -32.76
N GLY A 251 8.11 -2.95 -31.77
CA GLY A 251 8.05 -1.61 -31.18
C GLY A 251 7.57 -1.56 -29.73
N GLY A 252 7.34 -2.71 -29.07
CA GLY A 252 6.96 -2.85 -27.66
C GLY A 252 8.00 -2.26 -26.70
N GLY A 253 7.92 -0.95 -26.48
CA GLY A 253 8.75 -0.21 -25.54
C GLY A 253 8.23 -0.33 -24.12
N GLY A 254 8.70 -1.32 -23.38
CA GLY A 254 9.11 -1.16 -21.98
C GLY A 254 8.06 -0.78 -20.93
N SER A 255 6.81 -1.27 -21.01
CA SER A 255 5.81 -1.03 -19.95
C SER A 255 4.99 -2.26 -19.52
N ASP A 256 5.51 -3.47 -19.74
CA ASP A 256 4.74 -4.69 -19.51
C ASP A 256 4.87 -5.16 -18.06
N HIS A 257 3.75 -5.26 -17.35
CA HIS A 257 3.73 -5.68 -15.94
C HIS A 257 2.53 -6.55 -15.60
N GLY A 258 2.66 -7.36 -14.56
CA GLY A 258 1.56 -8.04 -13.90
C GLY A 258 1.12 -7.22 -12.70
N LEU A 259 -0.19 -7.02 -12.54
CA LEU A 259 -0.77 -6.36 -11.38
C LEU A 259 -1.36 -7.38 -10.43
N PHE A 260 -0.96 -7.32 -9.16
CA PHE A 260 -1.53 -8.11 -8.08
C PHE A 260 -2.06 -7.19 -6.99
N ILE A 261 -3.26 -7.47 -6.49
CA ILE A 261 -3.87 -6.68 -5.41
C ILE A 261 -4.22 -7.62 -4.26
N PHE A 262 -3.74 -7.30 -3.06
CA PHE A 262 -4.04 -8.03 -1.83
C PHE A 262 -4.87 -7.14 -0.92
N LYS A 263 -6.05 -7.62 -0.54
CA LYS A 263 -6.99 -6.93 0.35
C LYS A 263 -7.33 -7.84 1.52
N PRO A 264 -6.71 -7.65 2.69
CA PRO A 264 -7.13 -8.33 3.91
C PRO A 264 -8.54 -7.89 4.30
N ASP A 265 -9.41 -8.85 4.63
CA ASP A 265 -10.72 -8.54 5.17
C ASP A 265 -10.57 -8.10 6.63
N GLY A 266 -10.96 -6.86 6.92
CA GLY A 266 -10.93 -6.27 8.25
C GLY A 266 -11.93 -6.86 9.25
N THR A 267 -12.68 -7.88 8.86
CA THR A 267 -13.77 -8.49 9.64
C THR A 267 -13.32 -9.80 10.26
N GLY A 268 -12.59 -9.69 11.37
CA GLY A 268 -12.36 -10.79 12.30
C GLY A 268 -13.16 -10.59 13.58
N THR A 269 -14.49 -10.43 13.48
CA THR A 269 -15.36 -10.58 14.64
C THR A 269 -15.47 -12.08 14.89
N GLU A 270 -14.69 -12.56 15.85
CA GLU A 270 -14.95 -13.87 16.44
C GLU A 270 -16.37 -13.80 17.01
N ALA A 271 -17.30 -14.52 16.39
CA ALA A 271 -18.59 -14.78 16.99
C ALA A 271 -18.34 -15.67 18.19
N GLU A 272 -18.10 -15.06 19.36
CA GLU A 272 -18.27 -15.75 20.62
C GLU A 272 -19.74 -16.17 20.69
N THR A 273 -19.98 -17.45 20.47
CA THR A 273 -21.25 -18.11 20.75
C THR A 273 -21.48 -18.02 22.25
N SER A 274 -22.14 -16.95 22.69
CA SER A 274 -22.80 -16.92 23.98
C SER A 274 -24.17 -17.53 23.79
N ASP A 275 -24.25 -18.84 24.08
CA ASP A 275 -25.51 -19.50 24.34
C ASP A 275 -26.14 -18.80 25.56
N VAL A 276 -27.20 -18.01 25.31
CA VAL A 276 -28.05 -17.49 26.37
C VAL A 276 -29.47 -17.93 26.08
N ASP A 277 -29.96 -18.73 27.01
CA ASP A 277 -31.24 -19.43 26.99
C ASP A 277 -32.45 -18.52 26.73
N GLU A 278 -33.29 -19.08 25.88
CA GLU A 278 -34.74 -18.97 25.73
C GLU A 278 -35.50 -18.22 26.85
N SER A 279 -36.19 -17.14 26.47
CA SER A 279 -37.44 -16.75 27.14
C SER A 279 -38.41 -16.09 26.16
N SER A 280 -39.66 -16.58 26.23
CA SER A 280 -40.73 -16.44 25.25
C SER A 280 -41.62 -15.23 25.51
N ALA A 281 -42.08 -14.58 24.43
CA ALA A 281 -43.35 -13.83 24.23
C ALA A 281 -43.11 -12.84 23.08
N GLY A 282 -43.80 -12.84 21.94
CA GLY A 282 -45.23 -12.90 21.70
C GLY A 282 -45.61 -11.59 20.97
N GLY A 283 -46.03 -11.64 19.71
CA GLY A 283 -46.46 -10.44 18.98
C GLY A 283 -46.43 -10.48 17.45
N ASP A 284 -47.44 -11.16 16.90
CA ASP A 284 -48.21 -10.97 15.65
C ASP A 284 -47.72 -10.19 14.39
N SER A 285 -47.97 -10.86 13.25
CA SER A 285 -48.28 -10.45 11.87
C SER A 285 -47.59 -9.27 11.15
N SER A 286 -46.91 -9.56 10.03
CA SER A 286 -47.36 -9.16 8.67
C SER A 286 -46.41 -9.66 7.57
N GLU A 287 -46.95 -10.38 6.58
CA GLU A 287 -46.27 -10.79 5.35
C GLU A 287 -46.13 -9.63 4.35
N CYS A 288 -44.98 -9.57 3.67
CA CYS A 288 -44.81 -9.66 2.20
C CYS A 288 -43.87 -8.61 1.57
N GLY A 289 -42.71 -9.11 1.10
CA GLY A 289 -42.16 -8.87 -0.24
C GLY A 289 -41.70 -7.46 -0.62
N SER A 290 -40.39 -7.20 -0.50
CA SER A 290 -39.72 -6.25 -1.40
C SER A 290 -38.24 -6.62 -1.59
N THR A 291 -38.02 -7.24 -2.75
CA THR A 291 -36.84 -7.18 -3.64
C THR A 291 -35.56 -6.51 -3.13
N GLU A 292 -34.48 -7.28 -3.18
CA GLU A 292 -33.08 -6.86 -3.09
C GLU A 292 -32.80 -5.56 -3.85
N SER A 293 -32.49 -4.48 -3.12
CA SER A 293 -31.65 -3.41 -3.66
C SER A 293 -30.43 -3.25 -2.75
N ARG A 294 -29.38 -4.04 -3.00
CA ARG A 294 -28.04 -3.74 -2.47
C ARG A 294 -27.47 -2.55 -3.24
N TYR A 295 -27.90 -1.35 -2.87
CA TYR A 295 -27.10 -0.16 -3.13
C TYR A 295 -25.92 -0.18 -2.16
N TYR A 296 -24.73 -0.48 -2.65
CA TYR A 296 -23.49 -0.24 -1.92
C TYR A 296 -23.28 1.27 -1.85
N SER A 297 -23.82 1.92 -0.82
CA SER A 297 -23.46 3.30 -0.50
C SER A 297 -22.11 3.32 0.20
N THR A 298 -21.08 3.80 -0.50
CA THR A 298 -19.81 4.25 0.09
C THR A 298 -20.03 5.54 0.88
N THR A 299 -20.53 5.39 2.10
CA THR A 299 -20.36 6.38 3.17
C THR A 299 -20.05 5.60 4.43
N GLN A 300 -18.76 5.30 4.65
CA GLN A 300 -18.30 4.70 5.90
C GLN A 300 -18.43 5.77 6.99
N SER A 301 -19.52 5.66 7.75
CA SER A 301 -19.67 6.25 9.06
C SER A 301 -18.58 5.70 9.99
N HIS A 302 -17.87 6.61 10.65
CA HIS A 302 -16.88 6.31 11.68
C HIS A 302 -17.53 5.62 12.89
N SER A 303 -17.51 4.29 12.90
CA SER A 303 -17.73 3.48 14.09
C SER A 303 -17.05 2.11 13.94
N GLY A 304 -15.86 1.95 14.55
CA GLY A 304 -15.36 0.66 15.03
C GLY A 304 -15.06 -0.47 14.05
N GLY A 305 -14.76 -0.21 12.78
CA GLY A 305 -14.39 -1.24 11.80
C GLY A 305 -12.98 -1.02 11.24
N SER A 306 -12.18 -2.08 11.16
CA SER A 306 -10.81 -2.12 10.64
C SER A 306 -10.56 -1.24 9.41
N THR A 307 -9.42 -0.55 9.41
CA THR A 307 -8.98 0.32 8.31
C THR A 307 -8.64 -0.51 7.07
N PRO A 308 -9.17 -0.17 5.88
CA PRO A 308 -9.04 -0.99 4.68
C PRO A 308 -7.63 -0.87 4.08
N PHE A 309 -6.68 -1.66 4.58
CA PHE A 309 -5.36 -1.77 3.96
C PHE A 309 -5.43 -2.47 2.59
N CYS A 310 -4.74 -1.94 1.60
CA CYS A 310 -4.55 -2.59 0.29
C CYS A 310 -3.08 -2.60 -0.13
N LEU A 311 -2.59 -3.74 -0.63
CA LEU A 311 -1.30 -3.84 -1.31
C LEU A 311 -1.52 -3.94 -2.82
N PHE A 312 -0.84 -3.10 -3.60
CA PHE A 312 -0.74 -3.15 -5.04
C PHE A 312 0.69 -3.51 -5.42
N LEU A 313 0.87 -4.63 -6.11
CA LEU A 313 2.17 -5.09 -6.59
C LEU A 313 2.17 -5.07 -8.12
N TYR A 314 3.02 -4.21 -8.67
CA TYR A 314 3.34 -4.13 -10.09
C TYR A 314 4.63 -4.91 -10.32
N ALA A 315 4.53 -6.02 -11.04
CA ALA A 315 5.61 -6.97 -11.24
C ALA A 315 6.08 -6.93 -12.71
N TRP A 316 7.27 -6.35 -12.92
CA TRP A 316 7.86 -5.97 -14.21
C TRP A 316 8.91 -6.95 -14.72
#